data_AF-A0A7H2BFH6-F1
#
_entry.id   AF-A0A7H2BFH6-F1
#
_cell.length_a   1.000
_cell.length_b   1.000
_cell.length_c   1.000
_cell.angle_alpha   90.00
_cell.angle_beta   90.00
_cell.angle_gamma   90.00
#
_symmetry.space_group_name_H-M   'P 1'
#
loop_
_entity.id
_entity.type
_entity.pdbx_description
1 polymer ?
#
loop_
_entity_poly.entity_id
_entity_poly.type
_entity_poly.pdbx_seq_one_letter_code
_entity_poly.pdbx_strand_id
1 'polypeptide(L)'
;MSKQHLHHEPLELHDTPDALNIDGIYDDEETDSEVRAAAVPAHGVSLPGAIRRFYGNYWNSRGGASASEFWWAMLWIAIITMLLAVAMSVMGDMVTNGTASSLVRTVYMLMYWLVPLWIMANIGPFISLIRRRLNAKQGTID
;
A
#
# COMPACT_ATOMS: atom_id res chain seq x y z
N MET A 1 55.15 39.74 -38.92
CA MET A 1 53.84 39.36 -38.33
C MET A 1 53.28 38.24 -39.20
N SER A 2 53.56 36.98 -38.86
CA SER A 2 53.14 35.81 -39.64
C SER A 2 52.44 34.82 -38.71
N LYS A 3 51.28 34.36 -39.15
CA LYS A 3 50.21 33.76 -38.36
C LYS A 3 50.58 32.35 -37.89
N GLN A 4 50.32 32.07 -36.62
CA GLN A 4 50.30 30.71 -36.07
C GLN A 4 49.21 29.92 -36.80
N HIS A 5 49.59 28.84 -37.48
CA HIS A 5 48.65 27.85 -38.01
C HIS A 5 48.12 27.02 -36.82
N LEU A 6 46.93 27.38 -36.35
CA LEU A 6 46.14 26.57 -35.43
C LEU A 6 45.63 25.36 -36.23
N HIS A 7 46.10 24.17 -35.91
CA HIS A 7 45.52 22.93 -36.42
C HIS A 7 44.08 22.84 -35.90
N HIS A 8 43.10 23.05 -36.78
CA HIS A 8 41.74 22.63 -36.52
C HIS A 8 41.72 21.11 -36.64
N GLU A 9 41.64 20.42 -35.49
CA GLU A 9 41.15 19.05 -35.44
C GLU A 9 39.74 19.04 -36.06
N PRO A 10 39.47 18.23 -37.10
CA PRO A 10 38.11 18.03 -37.54
C PRO A 10 37.38 17.30 -36.40
N LEU A 11 36.25 17.83 -35.97
CA LEU A 11 35.29 17.08 -35.17
C LEU A 11 34.89 15.87 -36.02
N GLU A 12 35.48 14.71 -35.75
CA GLU A 12 35.00 13.44 -36.26
C GLU A 12 33.58 13.27 -35.74
N LEU A 13 32.61 13.66 -36.57
CA LEU A 13 31.23 13.22 -36.43
C LEU A 13 31.24 11.72 -36.71
N HIS A 14 31.59 10.97 -35.68
CA HIS A 14 31.55 9.53 -35.68
C HIS A 14 30.06 9.16 -35.76
N ASP A 15 29.56 8.99 -36.98
CA ASP A 15 28.23 8.44 -37.33
C ASP A 15 28.19 6.95 -36.94
N THR A 16 28.52 6.65 -35.70
CA THR A 16 28.18 5.39 -35.06
C THR A 16 26.69 5.40 -34.79
N PRO A 17 25.94 4.33 -35.14
CA PRO A 17 24.56 4.17 -34.68
C PRO A 17 24.44 4.22 -33.14
N ASP A 18 25.56 4.07 -32.44
CA ASP A 18 25.70 4.15 -30.98
C ASP A 18 25.66 5.61 -30.46
N ALA A 19 25.90 6.62 -31.30
CA ALA A 19 25.82 8.04 -30.89
C ALA A 19 24.37 8.54 -30.76
N LEU A 20 23.41 7.77 -31.27
CA LEU A 20 21.97 7.99 -31.08
C LEU A 20 21.39 7.18 -29.91
N ASN A 21 22.23 6.39 -29.22
CA ASN A 21 21.86 5.81 -27.95
C ASN A 21 21.94 6.91 -26.88
N ILE A 22 20.92 7.77 -26.89
CA ILE A 22 20.61 8.66 -25.79
C ILE A 22 20.18 7.77 -24.62
N ASP A 23 21.17 7.31 -23.86
CA ASP A 23 21.11 6.49 -22.64
C ASP A 23 20.45 7.22 -21.46
N GLY A 24 19.43 8.04 -21.69
CA GLY A 24 18.81 8.82 -20.62
C GLY A 24 17.48 9.48 -20.95
N ILE A 25 16.72 8.93 -21.92
CA ILE A 25 15.34 9.38 -22.18
C ILE A 25 14.33 8.23 -22.04
N TYR A 26 14.78 6.96 -22.10
CA TYR A 26 13.87 5.81 -22.04
C TYR A 26 13.79 5.13 -20.66
N ASP A 27 14.72 5.37 -19.74
CA ASP A 27 14.67 4.78 -18.39
C ASP A 27 13.89 5.64 -17.37
N ASP A 28 13.74 6.94 -17.62
CA ASP A 28 13.20 7.90 -16.67
C ASP A 28 11.70 7.66 -16.40
N GLU A 29 10.91 7.38 -17.45
CA GLU A 29 9.47 7.13 -17.30
C GLU A 29 9.17 5.75 -16.73
N GLU A 30 9.94 4.72 -17.11
CA GLU A 30 9.78 3.36 -16.58
C GLU A 30 10.16 3.31 -15.11
N THR A 31 11.31 3.90 -14.73
CA THR A 31 11.73 4.00 -13.33
C THR A 31 10.76 4.83 -12.48
N ASP A 32 10.26 5.96 -12.98
CA ASP A 32 9.23 6.74 -12.28
C ASP A 32 7.92 5.95 -12.10
N SER A 33 7.53 5.14 -13.10
CA SER A 33 6.33 4.31 -13.02
C SER A 33 6.52 3.16 -12.01
N GLU A 34 7.71 2.59 -11.93
CA GLU A 34 8.07 1.55 -10.94
C GLU A 34 8.15 2.13 -9.52
N VAL A 35 8.73 3.32 -9.37
CA VAL A 35 8.76 4.07 -8.11
C VAL A 35 7.34 4.46 -7.67
N ARG A 36 6.47 4.89 -8.59
CA ARG A 36 5.04 5.16 -8.31
C ARG A 36 4.25 3.88 -8.02
N ALA A 37 4.63 2.76 -8.64
CA ALA A 37 4.05 1.45 -8.35
C ALA A 37 4.43 0.95 -6.94
N ALA A 38 5.58 1.38 -6.41
CA ALA A 38 5.95 1.16 -5.02
C ALA A 38 5.24 2.15 -4.08
N ALA A 39 4.63 1.65 -3.00
CA ALA A 39 4.02 2.51 -1.99
C ALA A 39 5.09 3.35 -1.26
N VAL A 40 5.04 4.66 -1.42
CA VAL A 40 5.90 5.59 -0.65
C VAL A 40 5.45 5.63 0.83
N PRO A 41 6.36 5.50 1.82
CA PRO A 41 5.99 5.57 3.23
C PRO A 41 5.53 6.99 3.61
N ALA A 42 4.30 7.10 4.12
CA ALA A 42 3.72 8.39 4.51
C ALA A 42 3.82 8.60 6.03
N HIS A 43 4.75 9.44 6.48
CA HIS A 43 4.94 9.76 7.90
C HIS A 43 3.87 10.74 8.41
N GLY A 44 3.42 10.57 9.66
CA GLY A 44 2.46 11.49 10.29
C GLY A 44 1.01 11.38 9.78
N VAL A 45 0.67 10.29 9.10
CA VAL A 45 -0.68 10.05 8.57
C VAL A 45 -1.73 9.98 9.68
N SER A 46 -2.87 10.65 9.45
CA SER A 46 -4.07 10.56 10.27
C SER A 46 -4.86 9.28 10.00
N LEU A 47 -5.74 8.87 10.92
CA LEU A 47 -6.53 7.64 10.80
C LEU A 47 -7.28 7.50 9.46
N PRO A 48 -8.04 8.51 8.96
CA PRO A 48 -8.70 8.39 7.66
C PRO A 48 -7.71 8.22 6.49
N GLY A 49 -6.55 8.87 6.58
CA GLY A 49 -5.48 8.74 5.60
C GLY A 49 -4.90 7.32 5.58
N ALA A 50 -4.71 6.71 6.76
CA ALA A 50 -4.22 5.34 6.88
C ALA A 50 -5.22 4.33 6.32
N ILE A 51 -6.52 4.51 6.59
CA ILE A 51 -7.59 3.65 6.05
C ILE A 51 -7.63 3.73 4.53
N ARG A 52 -7.53 4.93 3.96
CA ARG A 52 -7.51 5.13 2.51
C ARG A 52 -6.32 4.42 1.86
N ARG A 53 -5.13 4.47 2.47
CA ARG A 53 -3.95 3.76 1.98
C ARG A 53 -4.02 2.25 2.19
N PHE A 54 -4.62 1.81 3.30
CA PHE A 54 -4.83 0.39 3.60
C PHE A 54 -5.62 -0.31 2.49
N TYR A 55 -6.77 0.25 2.13
CA TYR A 55 -7.60 -0.29 1.05
C TYR A 55 -7.12 0.12 -0.35
N GLY A 56 -6.42 1.24 -0.48
CA GLY A 56 -5.82 1.66 -1.77
C GLY A 56 -4.68 0.75 -2.23
N ASN A 57 -3.91 0.20 -1.29
CA ASN A 57 -2.79 -0.72 -1.56
C ASN A 57 -3.16 -2.18 -1.25
N TYR A 58 -4.43 -2.54 -1.47
CA TYR A 58 -4.99 -3.83 -1.07
C TYR A 58 -4.15 -5.04 -1.52
N TRP A 59 -3.74 -5.05 -2.79
CA TRP A 59 -2.84 -6.08 -3.36
C TRP A 59 -1.42 -5.57 -3.62
N ASN A 60 -1.15 -4.29 -3.36
CA ASN A 60 0.15 -3.69 -3.65
C ASN A 60 1.08 -3.79 -2.44
N SER A 61 1.90 -4.84 -2.42
CA SER A 61 2.93 -5.06 -1.40
C SER A 61 4.28 -4.38 -1.70
N ARG A 62 4.41 -3.64 -2.81
CA ARG A 62 5.65 -2.97 -3.18
C ARG A 62 5.83 -1.70 -2.35
N GLY A 63 7.09 -1.35 -2.04
CA GLY A 63 7.43 -0.17 -1.24
C GLY A 63 7.27 -0.34 0.26
N GLY A 64 7.19 0.78 0.97
CA GLY A 64 7.23 0.88 2.43
C GLY A 64 5.91 1.32 3.07
N ALA A 65 5.74 1.02 4.35
CA ALA A 65 4.68 1.61 5.18
C ALA A 65 5.32 2.30 6.40
N SER A 66 4.86 3.51 6.71
CA SER A 66 5.32 4.20 7.92
C SER A 66 4.76 3.53 9.17
N ALA A 67 5.40 3.79 10.32
CA ALA A 67 4.92 3.24 11.59
C ALA A 67 3.50 3.74 11.95
N SER A 68 3.19 5.01 11.69
CA SER A 68 1.87 5.58 11.97
C SER A 68 0.78 5.00 11.06
N GLU A 69 1.08 4.78 9.78
CA GLU A 69 0.14 4.14 8.85
C GLU A 69 -0.20 2.71 9.30
N PHE A 70 0.82 1.93 9.68
CA PHE A 70 0.64 0.58 10.18
C PHE A 70 -0.24 0.54 11.44
N TRP A 71 0.07 1.36 12.44
CA TRP A 71 -0.67 1.39 13.69
C TRP A 71 -2.11 1.86 13.52
N TRP A 72 -2.35 2.89 12.70
CA TRP A 72 -3.72 3.34 12.45
C TRP A 72 -4.56 2.31 11.71
N ALA A 73 -3.99 1.61 10.73
CA ALA A 73 -4.70 0.52 10.06
C ALA A 73 -4.97 -0.66 11.01
N MET A 74 -4.01 -1.02 11.88
CA MET A 74 -4.22 -2.03 12.92
C MET A 74 -5.33 -1.66 13.89
N LEU A 75 -5.33 -0.41 14.38
CA LEU A 75 -6.37 0.09 15.28
C LEU A 75 -7.74 0.07 14.60
N TRP A 76 -7.82 0.47 13.34
CA TRP A 76 -9.06 0.39 12.56
C TRP A 76 -9.63 -1.03 12.52
N ILE A 77 -8.81 -2.01 12.13
CA ILE A 77 -9.24 -3.42 12.06
C ILE A 77 -9.63 -3.93 13.44
N ALA A 78 -8.84 -3.62 14.47
CA ALA A 78 -9.10 -4.06 15.84
C ALA A 78 -10.42 -3.49 16.37
N ILE A 79 -10.69 -2.19 16.18
CA ILE A 79 -11.91 -1.54 16.64
C ILE A 79 -13.13 -2.17 15.97
N ILE A 80 -13.14 -2.29 14.63
CA ILE A 80 -14.30 -2.84 13.93
C ILE A 80 -14.52 -4.31 14.28
N THR A 81 -13.45 -5.09 14.39
CA THR A 81 -13.54 -6.50 14.79
C THR A 81 -14.08 -6.63 16.22
N MET A 82 -13.65 -5.76 17.14
CA MET A 82 -14.17 -5.74 18.51
C MET A 82 -15.66 -5.35 18.56
N LEU A 83 -16.08 -4.35 17.77
CA LEU A 83 -17.49 -3.97 17.69
C LEU A 83 -18.35 -5.12 17.16
N LEU A 84 -17.89 -5.81 16.11
CA LEU A 84 -18.58 -6.99 15.57
C LEU A 84 -18.66 -8.12 16.58
N ALA A 85 -17.58 -8.39 17.32
CA ALA A 85 -17.54 -9.42 18.36
C ALA A 85 -18.50 -9.10 19.52
N VAL A 86 -18.50 -7.86 20.01
CA VAL A 86 -19.43 -7.43 21.07
C VAL A 86 -20.88 -7.52 20.60
N ALA A 87 -21.18 -7.06 19.38
CA ALA A 87 -22.52 -7.16 18.81
C ALA A 87 -22.98 -8.63 18.68
N MET A 88 -22.10 -9.52 18.20
CA MET A 88 -22.38 -10.96 18.13
C MET A 88 -22.64 -11.58 19.50
N SER A 89 -21.85 -11.23 20.51
CA SER A 89 -22.02 -11.75 21.87
C SER A 89 -23.34 -11.30 22.49
N VAL A 90 -23.67 -10.01 22.38
CA VAL A 90 -24.92 -9.45 22.93
C VAL A 90 -26.14 -10.02 22.22
N MET A 91 -26.14 -10.08 20.89
CA MET A 91 -27.25 -10.68 20.14
C MET A 91 -27.35 -12.19 20.39
N GLY A 92 -26.22 -12.88 20.47
CA GLY A 92 -26.17 -14.31 20.80
C GLY A 92 -26.87 -14.61 22.11
N ASP A 93 -26.55 -13.85 23.17
CA ASP A 93 -27.20 -13.99 24.48
C ASP A 93 -28.73 -13.78 24.40
N MET A 94 -29.19 -12.74 23.72
CA MET A 94 -30.64 -12.50 23.52
C MET A 94 -31.32 -13.65 22.77
N VAL A 95 -30.64 -14.23 21.76
CA VAL A 95 -31.18 -15.31 20.94
C VAL A 95 -31.26 -16.63 21.71
N THR A 96 -30.27 -16.93 22.56
CA THR A 96 -30.23 -18.15 23.38
C THR A 96 -31.18 -18.09 24.56
N ASN A 97 -31.35 -16.92 25.16
CA ASN A 97 -32.26 -16.71 26.30
C ASN A 97 -33.73 -16.51 25.87
N GLY A 98 -34.02 -16.55 24.57
CA GLY A 98 -35.38 -16.43 24.03
C GLY A 98 -35.99 -15.03 24.15
N THR A 99 -35.19 -14.01 24.47
CA THR A 99 -35.62 -12.61 24.62
C THR A 99 -35.50 -11.81 23.33
N ALA A 100 -34.81 -12.33 22.32
CA ALA A 100 -34.65 -11.70 21.01
C ALA A 100 -35.97 -11.65 20.22
N SER A 101 -36.26 -10.48 19.64
CA SER A 101 -37.30 -10.33 18.61
C SER A 101 -36.91 -11.06 17.32
N SER A 102 -37.88 -11.31 16.44
CA SER A 102 -37.63 -11.92 15.12
C SER A 102 -36.61 -11.15 14.30
N LEU A 103 -36.61 -9.81 14.38
CA LEU A 103 -35.64 -8.97 13.69
C LEU A 103 -34.22 -9.22 14.20
N VAL A 104 -34.01 -9.23 15.53
CA VAL A 104 -32.69 -9.48 16.14
C VAL A 104 -32.17 -10.86 15.74
N ARG A 105 -33.05 -11.87 15.73
CA ARG A 105 -32.71 -13.24 15.31
C ARG A 105 -32.24 -13.29 13.85
N THR A 106 -32.96 -12.61 12.95
CA THR A 106 -32.60 -12.51 11.53
C THR A 106 -31.26 -11.79 11.35
N VAL A 107 -31.04 -10.66 12.01
CA VAL A 107 -29.76 -9.93 11.94
C VAL A 107 -28.61 -10.78 12.46
N TYR A 108 -28.80 -11.49 13.58
CA TYR A 108 -27.80 -12.40 14.13
C TYR A 108 -27.41 -13.53 13.15
N MET A 109 -28.41 -14.13 12.48
CA MET A 109 -28.16 -15.13 11.44
C MET A 109 -27.39 -14.56 10.24
N LEU A 110 -27.68 -13.31 9.84
CA LEU A 110 -26.93 -12.63 8.77
C LEU A 110 -25.48 -12.32 9.20
N MET A 111 -25.27 -11.93 10.46
CA MET A 111 -23.93 -11.67 11.00
C MET A 111 -23.04 -12.92 10.99
N TYR A 112 -23.62 -14.11 11.11
CA TYR A 112 -22.89 -15.38 10.98
C TYR A 112 -22.19 -15.54 9.62
N TRP A 113 -22.74 -14.91 8.57
CA TRP A 113 -22.11 -14.86 7.24
C TRP A 113 -21.29 -13.59 7.03
N LEU A 114 -21.74 -12.46 7.57
CA LEU A 114 -21.06 -11.17 7.38
C LEU A 114 -19.70 -11.11 8.08
N VAL A 115 -19.59 -11.63 9.31
CA VAL A 115 -18.34 -11.60 10.09
C VAL A 115 -17.19 -12.38 9.41
N PRO A 116 -17.36 -13.62 8.93
CA PRO A 116 -16.29 -14.30 8.20
C PRO A 116 -15.95 -13.61 6.89
N LEU A 117 -16.92 -13.04 6.17
CA LEU A 117 -16.65 -12.23 4.98
C LEU A 117 -15.82 -10.97 5.30
N TRP A 118 -16.12 -10.30 6.42
CA TRP A 118 -15.33 -9.18 6.91
C TRP A 118 -13.88 -9.60 7.19
N ILE A 119 -13.67 -10.73 7.88
CA ILE A 119 -12.31 -11.23 8.14
C ILE A 119 -11.59 -11.50 6.83
N MET A 120 -12.23 -12.22 5.91
CA MET A 120 -11.64 -12.59 4.61
C MET A 120 -11.28 -11.37 3.76
N ALA A 121 -12.14 -10.36 3.74
CA ALA A 121 -11.90 -9.10 3.03
C ALA A 121 -10.72 -8.28 3.59
N ASN A 122 -10.25 -8.57 4.80
CA ASN A 122 -9.12 -7.85 5.39
C ASN A 122 -7.80 -8.64 5.36
N ILE A 123 -7.80 -9.92 4.97
CA ILE A 123 -6.57 -10.74 4.89
C ILE A 123 -5.58 -10.16 3.86
N GLY A 124 -6.05 -9.88 2.64
CA GLY A 124 -5.22 -9.32 1.56
C GLY A 124 -4.47 -8.04 1.95
N PRO A 125 -5.19 -6.97 2.35
CA PRO A 125 -4.57 -5.70 2.69
C PRO A 125 -3.71 -5.82 3.96
N PHE A 126 -4.02 -6.73 4.88
CA PHE A 126 -3.20 -7.00 6.06
C PHE A 126 -1.83 -7.61 5.70
N ILE A 127 -1.81 -8.61 4.82
CA ILE A 127 -0.56 -9.20 4.31
C ILE A 127 0.26 -8.12 3.58
N SER A 128 -0.42 -7.32 2.75
CA SER A 128 0.20 -6.21 2.02
C SER A 128 0.86 -5.19 2.97
N LEU A 129 0.17 -4.78 4.04
CA LEU A 129 0.73 -3.89 5.05
C LEU A 129 1.94 -4.46 5.78
N ILE A 130 1.88 -5.72 6.21
CA ILE A 130 3.00 -6.35 6.92
C ILE A 130 4.24 -6.35 6.03
N ARG A 131 4.09 -6.78 4.77
CA ARG A 131 5.20 -6.78 3.81
C ARG A 131 5.79 -5.39 3.62
N ARG A 132 4.95 -4.39 3.38
CA ARG A 132 5.39 -2.99 3.26
C ARG A 132 6.08 -2.47 4.54
N ARG A 133 5.61 -2.86 5.72
CA ARG A 133 6.23 -2.48 7.00
C ARG A 133 7.59 -3.13 7.19
N LEU A 134 7.76 -4.37 6.74
CA LEU A 134 9.03 -5.11 6.78
C LEU A 134 10.03 -4.52 5.79
N ASN A 135 9.61 -4.26 4.55
CA ASN A 135 10.44 -3.61 3.53
C ASN A 135 10.99 -2.27 4.03
N ALA A 136 10.15 -1.48 4.71
CA ALA A 136 10.55 -0.21 5.30
C ALA A 136 11.58 -0.32 6.44
N LYS A 137 11.80 -1.50 7.05
CA LYS A 137 12.89 -1.73 8.03
C LYS A 137 14.19 -2.14 7.37
N GLN A 138 14.12 -2.82 6.23
CA GLN A 138 15.28 -3.35 5.53
C GLN A 138 16.04 -2.24 4.81
N GLY A 139 15.34 -1.31 4.15
CA GLY A 139 15.94 -0.16 3.46
C GLY A 139 16.50 0.95 4.37
N THR A 140 16.59 0.72 5.69
CA THR A 140 17.18 1.67 6.66
C THR A 140 18.49 1.14 7.28
N ILE A 141 19.03 0.02 6.79
CA ILE A 141 20.22 -0.65 7.36
C ILE A 141 21.49 -0.45 6.49
N ASP A 142 21.37 0.16 5.31
CA ASP A 142 22.51 0.63 4.49
C ASP A 142 22.82 2.11 4.78
#